data_AF-A0A2K8LAJ5-F1
#
_entry.id   AF-A0A2K8LAJ5-F1
#
_cell.length_a   1.000
_cell.length_b   1.000
_cell.length_c   1.000
_cell.angle_alpha   90.00
_cell.angle_beta   90.00
_cell.angle_gamma   90.00
#
_symmetry.space_group_name_H-M   'P 1'
#
loop_
_entity.id
_entity.type
_entity.pdbx_description
1 polymer ?
#
loop_
_entity_poly.entity_id
_entity_poly.type
_entity_poly.pdbx_seq_one_letter_code
_entity_poly.pdbx_strand_id
1 'polypeptide(L)'
;MNAVKQANGPDLAGTNTGSHTSEMACNLLIGSMGIDGVINLGTEALYMVLQLSLPTLAVALIVGVAISLFQAVTQIQEMTLTFVPKIVAVFLCIALTAPWLIEIMVDYTKHIFSLIPTITN
;
A
#
# COMPACT_ATOMS: atom_id res chain seq x y z
N MET A 1 58.51 40.70 15.84
CA MET A 1 58.19 41.94 15.11
C MET A 1 57.65 41.57 13.73
N ASN A 2 56.60 40.76 13.72
CA ASN A 2 55.21 41.24 13.77
C ASN A 2 54.72 41.36 12.33
N ALA A 3 54.12 40.26 11.90
CA ALA A 3 52.71 40.22 11.55
C ALA A 3 52.09 41.54 11.07
N VAL A 4 51.41 41.38 9.93
CA VAL A 4 50.29 42.20 9.48
C VAL A 4 50.68 43.48 8.77
N LYS A 5 50.71 43.38 7.43
CA LYS A 5 50.08 44.33 6.48
C LYS A 5 50.47 43.87 5.07
N GLN A 6 49.62 43.46 4.14
CA GLN A 6 48.17 43.62 3.91
C GLN A 6 47.85 42.62 2.78
N ALA A 7 46.89 41.71 2.94
CA ALA A 7 45.54 41.89 2.38
C ALA A 7 45.54 42.08 0.86
N ASN A 8 45.30 40.99 0.11
CA ASN A 8 44.78 41.10 -1.25
C ASN A 8 43.83 39.92 -1.55
N GLY A 9 42.53 40.17 -1.38
CA GLY A 9 41.42 39.41 -1.98
C GLY A 9 40.94 38.13 -1.25
N PRO A 10 39.68 38.08 -0.79
CA PRO A 10 38.90 36.85 -0.89
C PRO A 10 38.46 36.69 -2.35
N ASP A 11 39.30 36.11 -3.21
CA ASP A 11 38.90 35.80 -4.58
C ASP A 11 39.59 34.53 -5.10
N LEU A 12 38.93 33.40 -4.84
CA LEU A 12 38.71 32.38 -5.87
C LEU A 12 37.22 32.05 -5.84
N ALA A 13 36.44 32.97 -6.40
CA ALA A 13 35.18 32.61 -7.02
C ALA A 13 35.46 31.66 -8.20
N GLY A 14 34.97 30.42 -8.10
CA GLY A 14 34.84 29.51 -9.24
C GLY A 14 35.52 28.14 -9.07
N THR A 15 34.73 27.08 -9.17
CA THR A 15 35.13 25.65 -9.23
C THR A 15 35.55 25.08 -7.87
N ASN A 16 34.67 24.55 -7.02
CA ASN A 16 34.18 23.15 -7.07
C ASN A 16 33.21 22.93 -5.88
N THR A 17 32.38 23.92 -5.57
CA THR A 17 31.35 23.83 -4.49
C THR A 17 29.92 23.88 -5.08
N GLY A 18 29.81 23.98 -6.40
CA GLY A 18 28.56 23.76 -7.14
C GLY A 18 28.43 22.35 -7.74
N SER A 19 29.49 21.54 -7.73
CA SER A 19 29.45 20.14 -8.19
C SER A 19 28.91 19.20 -7.11
N HIS A 20 29.29 19.37 -5.84
CA HIS A 20 28.83 18.46 -4.78
C HIS A 20 27.35 18.61 -4.40
N THR A 21 26.76 19.81 -4.50
CA THR A 21 25.31 19.99 -4.27
C THR A 21 24.48 19.47 -5.44
N SER A 22 25.01 19.61 -6.67
CA SER A 22 24.45 19.01 -7.88
C SER A 22 24.58 17.48 -7.87
N GLU A 23 25.66 16.93 -7.31
CA GLU A 23 25.83 15.48 -7.08
C GLU A 23 24.92 14.95 -5.97
N MET A 24 24.67 15.71 -4.90
CA MET A 24 23.66 15.33 -3.89
C MET A 24 22.24 15.38 -4.46
N ALA A 25 21.93 16.36 -5.31
CA ALA A 25 20.67 16.40 -6.05
C ALA A 25 20.60 15.26 -7.08
N CYS A 26 21.67 14.96 -7.81
CA CYS A 26 21.71 13.85 -8.77
C CYS A 26 21.60 12.48 -8.05
N ASN A 27 22.20 12.32 -6.87
CA ASN A 27 22.07 11.12 -6.04
C ASN A 27 20.67 11.01 -5.38
N LEU A 28 20.04 12.15 -5.04
CA LEU A 28 18.64 12.22 -4.57
C LEU A 28 17.63 12.02 -5.70
N LEU A 29 17.96 12.40 -6.94
CA LEU A 29 17.15 12.16 -8.13
C LEU A 29 17.32 10.69 -8.60
N ILE A 30 18.53 10.12 -8.52
CA ILE A 30 18.79 8.69 -8.73
C ILE A 30 18.12 7.84 -7.63
N GLY A 31 18.05 8.34 -6.38
CA GLY A 31 17.38 7.68 -5.25
C GLY A 31 15.86 7.88 -5.18
N SER A 32 15.31 9.00 -5.66
CA SER A 32 13.83 9.18 -5.67
C SER A 32 13.17 8.44 -6.82
N MET A 33 13.89 8.18 -7.91
CA MET A 33 13.41 7.40 -9.06
C MET A 33 13.68 5.88 -8.92
N GLY A 34 14.28 5.42 -7.83
CA GLY A 34 14.53 4.01 -7.56
C GLY A 34 14.55 3.68 -6.07
N ILE A 35 14.04 2.51 -5.67
CA ILE A 35 13.97 2.07 -4.25
C ILE A 35 13.00 2.90 -3.38
N ASP A 36 13.18 4.20 -3.17
CA ASP A 36 12.32 4.99 -2.25
C ASP A 36 10.87 5.06 -2.73
N GLY A 37 10.65 5.29 -4.04
CA GLY A 37 9.32 5.24 -4.65
C GLY A 37 8.67 3.86 -4.54
N VAL A 38 9.46 2.78 -4.64
CA VAL A 38 8.97 1.39 -4.52
C VAL A 38 8.61 1.05 -3.08
N ILE A 39 9.41 1.50 -2.11
CA ILE A 39 9.16 1.31 -0.67
C ILE A 39 7.90 2.08 -0.25
N ASN A 40 7.69 3.30 -0.76
CA ASN A 40 6.50 4.08 -0.46
C ASN A 40 5.23 3.41 -1.03
N LEU A 41 5.28 2.95 -2.28
CA LEU A 41 4.20 2.17 -2.91
C LEU A 41 3.88 0.90 -2.11
N GLY A 42 4.92 0.18 -1.66
CA GLY A 42 4.78 -1.02 -0.86
C GLY A 42 4.17 -0.77 0.52
N THR A 43 4.51 0.36 1.14
CA THR A 43 3.95 0.78 2.44
C THR A 43 2.47 1.13 2.31
N GLU A 44 2.10 1.83 1.25
CA GLU A 44 0.71 2.19 0.96
C GLU A 44 -0.14 0.96 0.61
N ALA A 45 0.42 0.01 -0.14
CA ALA A 45 -0.20 -1.29 -0.37
C ALA A 45 -0.42 -2.06 0.93
N LEU A 46 0.54 -2.03 1.86
CA LEU A 46 0.42 -2.70 3.16
C LEU A 46 -0.65 -2.04 4.04
N TYR A 47 -0.74 -0.70 4.01
CA TYR A 47 -1.81 0.05 4.65
C TYR A 47 -3.19 -0.29 4.08
N MET A 48 -3.29 -0.40 2.75
CA MET A 48 -4.50 -0.80 2.05
C MET A 48 -4.94 -2.21 2.46
N VAL A 49 -4.01 -3.18 2.51
CA VAL A 49 -4.30 -4.54 2.97
C VAL A 49 -4.71 -4.56 4.45
N LEU A 50 -4.07 -3.74 5.30
CA LEU A 50 -4.45 -3.62 6.71
C LEU A 50 -5.90 -3.12 6.85
N GLN A 51 -6.24 -2.03 6.14
CA GLN A 51 -7.58 -1.45 6.13
C GLN A 51 -8.62 -2.36 5.47
N LEU A 52 -8.22 -3.17 4.49
CA LEU A 52 -9.06 -4.22 3.87
C LEU A 52 -9.30 -5.39 4.85
N SER A 53 -8.29 -5.79 5.61
CA SER A 53 -8.39 -6.95 6.50
C SER A 53 -9.29 -6.70 7.71
N LEU A 54 -9.29 -5.47 8.27
CA LEU A 54 -10.00 -5.12 9.50
C LEU A 54 -11.53 -5.40 9.41
N PRO A 55 -12.23 -4.90 8.38
CA PRO A 55 -13.66 -5.13 8.21
C PRO A 55 -13.96 -6.50 7.59
N THR A 56 -13.13 -6.97 6.64
CA THR A 56 -13.29 -8.32 6.06
C THR A 56 -13.25 -9.38 7.14
N LEU A 57 -12.30 -9.28 8.07
CA LEU A 57 -12.12 -10.28 9.13
C LEU A 57 -13.27 -10.24 10.12
N ALA A 58 -13.78 -9.05 10.47
CA ALA A 58 -14.97 -8.91 11.31
C ALA A 58 -16.21 -9.56 10.66
N VAL A 59 -16.46 -9.27 9.38
CA VAL A 59 -17.58 -9.87 8.62
C VAL A 59 -17.39 -11.39 8.49
N ALA A 60 -16.19 -11.85 8.14
CA ALA A 60 -15.88 -13.27 8.02
C ALA A 60 -16.08 -14.03 9.34
N LEU A 61 -15.74 -13.42 10.48
CA LEU A 61 -15.96 -14.01 11.80
C LEU A 61 -17.46 -14.15 12.07
N ILE A 62 -18.24 -13.07 11.88
CA ILE A 62 -19.70 -13.09 12.11
C ILE A 62 -20.37 -14.14 11.22
N VAL A 63 -20.07 -14.13 9.93
CA VAL A 63 -20.68 -15.04 8.95
C VAL A 63 -20.21 -16.48 9.17
N GLY A 64 -18.91 -16.70 9.45
CA GLY A 64 -18.37 -18.03 9.75
C GLY A 64 -18.98 -18.65 11.01
N VAL A 65 -19.18 -17.85 12.06
CA VAL A 65 -19.87 -18.28 13.28
C VAL A 65 -21.35 -18.57 12.98
N ALA A 66 -22.05 -17.71 12.24
CA ALA A 66 -23.45 -17.93 11.89
C ALA A 66 -23.65 -19.24 11.09
N ILE A 67 -22.80 -19.51 10.10
CA ILE A 67 -22.89 -20.71 9.26
C ILE A 67 -22.57 -21.97 10.06
N SER A 68 -21.51 -21.94 10.89
CA SER A 68 -21.16 -23.09 11.74
C SER A 68 -22.23 -23.42 12.77
N LEU A 69 -22.91 -22.40 13.31
CA LEU A 69 -24.06 -22.58 14.19
C LEU A 69 -25.28 -23.12 13.45
N PHE A 70 -25.59 -22.61 12.25
CA PHE A 70 -26.72 -23.11 11.44
C PHE A 70 -26.54 -24.58 11.04
N GLN A 71 -25.30 -24.96 10.73
CA GLN A 71 -24.96 -26.35 10.44
C GLN A 71 -25.09 -27.24 11.70
N ALA A 72 -24.79 -26.72 12.90
CA ALA A 72 -24.86 -27.45 14.16
C ALA A 72 -26.28 -27.58 14.74
N VAL A 73 -27.11 -26.53 14.64
CA VAL A 73 -28.45 -26.47 15.25
C VAL A 73 -29.50 -27.31 14.52
N THR A 74 -29.34 -27.50 13.20
CA THR A 74 -30.37 -28.17 12.38
C THR A 74 -30.37 -29.70 12.54
N GLN A 75 -29.33 -30.31 13.14
CA GLN A 75 -29.16 -31.74 13.44
C GLN A 75 -29.96 -32.74 12.56
N ILE A 76 -29.94 -32.58 11.24
CA ILE A 76 -30.31 -33.63 10.29
C ILE A 76 -29.01 -34.10 9.65
N GLN A 77 -28.55 -35.26 10.12
CA GLN A 77 -27.30 -35.90 9.74
C GLN A 77 -27.47 -36.80 8.50
N GLU A 78 -28.43 -36.47 7.63
CA GLU A 78 -28.61 -37.13 6.34
C GLU A 78 -27.67 -36.49 5.31
N MET A 79 -26.68 -37.27 4.87
CA MET A 79 -25.54 -36.83 4.06
C MET A 79 -25.94 -36.13 2.75
N THR A 80 -27.19 -36.29 2.28
CA THR A 80 -27.71 -35.75 1.03
C THR A 80 -28.45 -34.41 1.18
N LEU A 81 -29.12 -34.15 2.31
CA LEU A 81 -29.94 -32.93 2.50
C LEU A 81 -29.12 -31.75 3.00
N THR A 82 -28.02 -32.00 3.72
CA THR A 82 -27.10 -30.95 4.21
C THR A 82 -26.25 -30.28 3.12
N PHE A 83 -26.19 -30.89 1.92
CA PHE A 83 -25.34 -30.38 0.82
C PHE A 83 -25.86 -29.05 0.24
N VAL A 84 -27.17 -28.93 0.04
CA VAL A 84 -27.78 -27.76 -0.60
C VAL A 84 -27.72 -26.50 0.29
N PRO A 85 -28.13 -26.54 1.57
CA PRO A 85 -28.05 -25.37 2.45
C PRO A 85 -26.61 -24.84 2.60
N LYS A 86 -25.61 -25.73 2.58
CA LYS A 86 -24.19 -25.37 2.69
C LYS A 86 -23.68 -24.58 1.48
N ILE A 87 -24.05 -24.99 0.26
CA ILE A 87 -23.69 -24.27 -0.97
C ILE A 87 -24.34 -22.88 -0.99
N VAL A 88 -25.61 -22.78 -0.63
CA VAL A 88 -26.34 -21.50 -0.59
C VAL A 88 -25.74 -20.55 0.44
N ALA A 89 -25.37 -21.06 1.63
CA ALA A 89 -24.73 -20.27 2.67
C ALA A 89 -23.37 -19.69 2.23
N VAL A 90 -22.52 -20.49 1.57
CA VAL A 90 -21.23 -20.02 1.03
C VAL A 90 -21.44 -19.02 -0.10
N PHE A 91 -22.42 -19.25 -0.98
CA PHE A 91 -22.76 -18.31 -2.06
C PHE A 91 -23.19 -16.95 -1.51
N LEU A 92 -24.06 -16.92 -0.50
CA LEU A 92 -24.47 -15.69 0.17
C LEU A 92 -23.29 -14.99 0.84
N CYS A 93 -22.42 -15.73 1.51
CA CYS A 93 -21.21 -15.19 2.15
C CYS A 93 -20.30 -14.47 1.13
N ILE A 94 -20.02 -15.12 0.00
CA ILE A 94 -19.18 -14.54 -1.07
C ILE A 94 -19.90 -13.37 -1.73
N ALA A 95 -21.19 -13.48 -2.04
CA ALA A 95 -21.97 -12.41 -2.67
C ALA A 95 -22.01 -11.12 -1.84
N LEU A 96 -22.09 -11.23 -0.51
CA LEU A 96 -22.06 -10.09 0.40
C LEU A 96 -20.67 -9.47 0.55
N THR A 97 -19.61 -10.30 0.50
CA THR A 97 -18.23 -9.84 0.68
C THR A 97 -17.61 -9.32 -0.63
N ALA A 98 -18.11 -9.77 -1.78
CA ALA A 98 -17.61 -9.42 -3.11
C ALA A 98 -17.58 -7.92 -3.45
N PRO A 99 -18.66 -7.11 -3.25
CA PRO A 99 -18.64 -5.70 -3.65
C PRO A 99 -17.56 -4.90 -2.93
N TRP A 100 -17.36 -5.18 -1.63
CA TRP A 100 -16.41 -4.45 -0.80
C TRP A 100 -14.95 -4.76 -1.17
N LEU A 101 -14.66 -6.01 -1.53
CA LEU A 101 -13.32 -6.42 -2.01
C LEU A 101 -12.96 -5.76 -3.35
N ILE A 102 -13.94 -5.63 -4.25
CA ILE A 102 -13.74 -5.01 -5.57
C ILE A 102 -13.50 -3.51 -5.44
N GLU A 103 -14.26 -2.82 -4.59
CA GLU A 103 -14.12 -1.37 -4.37
C GLU A 103 -12.69 -0.99 -3.97
N ILE A 104 -12.13 -1.72 -3.01
CA ILE A 104 -10.79 -1.45 -2.46
C ILE A 104 -9.69 -1.76 -3.49
N MET A 105 -9.81 -2.86 -4.25
CA MET A 105 -8.88 -3.18 -5.34
C MET A 105 -8.89 -2.16 -6.48
N VAL A 106 -10.09 -1.67 -6.83
CA VAL A 106 -10.25 -0.65 -7.87
C VAL A 106 -9.66 0.68 -7.42
N ASP A 107 -9.84 1.09 -6.16
CA ASP A 107 -9.29 2.34 -5.65
C ASP A 107 -7.77 2.32 -5.59
N TYR A 108 -7.15 1.22 -5.16
CA TYR A 108 -5.70 1.06 -5.23
C TYR A 108 -5.20 1.10 -6.67
N THR A 109 -5.90 0.45 -7.59
CA THR A 109 -5.53 0.48 -9.01
C THR A 109 -5.58 1.92 -9.53
N LYS A 110 -6.67 2.67 -9.30
CA LYS A 110 -6.79 4.08 -9.70
C LYS A 110 -5.67 4.94 -9.10
N HIS A 111 -5.29 4.67 -7.85
CA HIS A 111 -4.17 5.36 -7.19
C HIS A 111 -2.85 5.15 -7.92
N ILE A 112 -2.51 3.91 -8.26
CA ILE A 112 -1.30 3.62 -9.06
C ILE A 112 -1.35 4.32 -10.43
N PHE A 113 -2.49 4.30 -11.11
CA PHE A 113 -2.65 4.96 -12.41
C PHE A 113 -2.55 6.50 -12.33
N SER A 114 -2.91 7.11 -11.21
CA SER A 114 -2.79 8.57 -11.01
C SER A 114 -1.35 9.04 -10.74
N LEU A 115 -0.48 8.12 -10.27
CA LEU A 115 0.94 8.40 -10.01
C LEU A 115 1.78 8.46 -11.29
N ILE A 116 1.39 7.75 -12.36
CA ILE A 116 2.10 7.70 -13.65
C ILE A 116 2.26 9.07 -14.35
N PRO A 117 1.21 9.92 -14.48
CA PRO A 117 1.39 11.24 -15.11
C PRO A 117 2.28 12.19 -14.27
N THR A 118 2.28 12.04 -12.94
CA THR A 118 3.03 12.90 -12.01
C THR A 118 4.55 12.73 -12.11
N ILE A 119 5.03 11.56 -12.55
CA ILE A 119 6.47 11.30 -12.77
C ILE A 119 6.95 11.68 -14.18
N THR A 120 6.03 12.03 -15.10
CA THR A 120 6.36 12.30 -16.51
C THR A 120 6.39 13.80 -16.85
N ASN A 121 5.76 14.66 -16.03
CA ASN A 121 5.74 16.13 -16.20
C ASN A 121 6.55 16.83 -15.11
#